data_AF-A0A7S1B1X0-F1
#
_entry.id   AF-A0A7S1B1X0-F1
#
_cell.length_a   1.000
_cell.length_b   1.000
_cell.length_c   1.000
_cell.angle_alpha   90.00
_cell.angle_beta   90.00
_cell.angle_gamma   90.00
#
_symmetry.space_group_name_H-M   'P 1'
#
loop_
_entity.id
_entity.type
_entity.pdbx_description
1 polymer ?
#
loop_
_entity_poly.entity_id
_entity_poly.type
_entity_poly.pdbx_seq_one_letter_code
_entity_poly.pdbx_strand_id
1 'polypeptide(L)'
;LKINLRIRLRFGASSRHVEFTPMGCLLRFGPSGRPCDQPWLFSKLWQACSRSAVPGSWDGSRDRMHHTSSSMDDHLVYVWFFFVFAIVFYFMVVKKYHSLEAPTELSASQMRRNPINATFSGLCTSNCCLAACCGPSRLGLTLHATDVLDFFITVLLSVLPCGGSILTCAVLTFSDLSTRLGGQRTSFCEACLCSFFCLCCVNVQLAQALDLATGQETECCQVTRRTVDEGYARIYEGQA
;
A
#
# COMPACT_ATOMS: atom_id res chain seq x y z
N LEU A 1 7.69 -12.31 21.44
CA LEU A 1 7.24 -13.64 20.96
C LEU A 1 7.67 -13.80 19.49
N LYS A 2 8.75 -14.55 19.20
CA LYS A 2 9.17 -14.84 17.81
C LYS A 2 8.43 -16.09 17.33
N ILE A 3 7.37 -15.92 16.54
CA ILE A 3 6.65 -17.03 15.93
C ILE A 3 7.33 -17.34 14.61
N ASN A 4 8.10 -18.44 14.56
CA ASN A 4 8.63 -18.99 13.31
C ASN A 4 7.54 -19.88 12.69
N LEU A 5 6.72 -19.30 11.81
CA LEU A 5 5.68 -20.04 11.10
C LEU A 5 6.28 -20.68 9.83
N ARG A 6 6.51 -21.99 9.87
CA ARG A 6 7.03 -22.77 8.73
C ARG A 6 5.90 -23.57 8.11
N ILE A 7 5.18 -22.99 7.16
CA ILE A 7 4.10 -23.68 6.44
C ILE A 7 4.72 -24.52 5.31
N ARG A 8 4.54 -25.85 5.36
CA ARG A 8 4.82 -26.76 4.25
C ARG A 8 3.50 -27.11 3.57
N LEU A 9 3.28 -26.59 2.36
CA LEU A 9 2.21 -27.06 1.48
C LEU A 9 2.80 -28.10 0.52
N ARG A 10 2.20 -29.31 0.46
CA ARG A 10 2.48 -30.30 -0.57
C ARG A 10 1.40 -30.19 -1.63
N PHE A 11 1.79 -29.91 -2.87
CA PHE A 11 0.94 -30.08 -4.05
C PHE A 11 1.53 -31.18 -4.94
N GLY A 12 0.62 -31.98 -5.52
CA GLY A 12 0.90 -33.21 -6.23
C GLY A 12 1.72 -33.08 -7.50
N ALA A 13 2.14 -34.23 -8.01
CA ALA A 13 3.15 -34.45 -9.04
C ALA A 13 2.83 -33.82 -10.40
N SER A 14 3.28 -32.59 -10.62
CA SER A 14 3.61 -32.08 -11.94
C SER A 14 4.60 -30.93 -11.79
N SER A 15 5.88 -31.25 -11.99
CA SER A 15 6.98 -30.30 -11.84
C SER A 15 7.06 -29.40 -13.07
N ARG A 16 6.26 -28.33 -13.08
CA ARG A 16 6.62 -27.12 -13.82
C ARG A 16 7.39 -26.23 -12.85
N HIS A 17 8.65 -25.95 -13.19
CA HIS A 17 9.40 -24.86 -12.55
C HIS A 17 8.77 -23.54 -12.99
N VAL A 18 7.72 -23.15 -12.29
CA VAL A 18 7.31 -21.77 -12.23
C VAL A 18 8.14 -21.16 -11.10
N GLU A 19 9.24 -20.51 -11.46
CA GLU A 19 9.93 -19.57 -10.58
C GLU A 19 9.03 -18.35 -10.38
N PHE A 20 7.96 -18.54 -9.60
CA PHE A 20 7.42 -17.43 -8.84
C PHE A 20 8.43 -17.24 -7.72
N THR A 21 9.35 -16.29 -7.88
CA THR A 21 9.80 -15.53 -6.71
C THR A 21 8.56 -14.78 -6.24
N PRO A 22 7.84 -15.23 -5.18
CA PRO A 22 7.04 -14.26 -4.44
C PRO A 22 8.01 -13.14 -4.13
N MET A 23 7.62 -11.89 -4.35
CA MET A 23 8.36 -10.76 -3.78
C MET A 23 8.44 -11.02 -2.28
N GLY A 24 9.49 -11.69 -1.86
CA GLY A 24 9.93 -11.71 -0.50
C GLY A 24 10.31 -10.27 -0.24
N CYS A 25 9.38 -9.48 0.32
CA CYS A 25 9.72 -8.34 1.16
C CYS A 25 10.39 -8.89 2.45
N LEU A 26 11.37 -9.81 2.30
CA LEU A 26 12.52 -10.01 3.17
C LEU A 26 13.52 -8.89 2.84
N LEU A 27 13.04 -7.65 2.81
CA LEU A 27 13.92 -6.51 2.98
C LEU A 27 14.32 -6.55 4.46
N ARG A 28 15.45 -7.21 4.72
CA ARG A 28 16.15 -7.09 5.99
C ARG A 28 16.58 -5.62 6.04
N PHE A 29 15.76 -4.77 6.66
CA PHE A 29 16.16 -3.42 7.00
C PHE A 29 17.42 -3.55 7.85
N GLY A 30 18.55 -3.13 7.29
CA GLY A 30 19.81 -3.11 8.03
C GLY A 30 19.65 -2.20 9.25
N PRO A 31 20.26 -2.52 10.40
CA PRO A 31 20.14 -1.72 11.63
C PRO A 31 20.79 -0.33 11.52
N SER A 32 21.38 0.02 10.37
CA SER A 32 21.97 1.33 10.12
C SER A 32 20.98 2.18 9.31
N GLY A 33 20.41 3.21 9.93
CA GLY A 33 19.52 4.20 9.30
C GLY A 33 20.19 5.07 8.23
N ARG A 34 20.81 4.44 7.22
CA ARG A 34 21.28 5.12 6.02
C ARG A 34 20.17 5.08 4.95
N PRO A 35 20.00 6.16 4.16
CA PRO A 35 19.08 6.16 3.02
C PRO A 35 19.47 5.04 2.04
N CYS A 36 18.48 4.31 1.51
CA CYS A 36 18.77 3.22 0.58
C CYS A 36 19.28 3.77 -0.77
N ASP A 37 20.54 3.50 -1.08
CA ASP A 37 21.20 3.81 -2.36
C ASP A 37 20.74 2.90 -3.54
N GLN A 38 19.50 2.41 -3.56
CA GLN A 38 19.06 1.43 -4.58
C GLN A 38 17.85 1.95 -5.40
N PRO A 39 18.04 2.96 -6.27
CA PRO A 39 16.99 3.54 -7.12
C PRO A 39 16.38 2.56 -8.13
N TRP A 40 17.04 1.44 -8.45
CA TRP A 40 16.51 0.44 -9.38
C TRP A 40 15.31 -0.35 -8.85
N LEU A 41 15.11 -0.42 -7.52
CA LEU A 41 13.97 -1.12 -6.93
C LEU A 41 12.66 -0.39 -7.23
N PHE A 42 12.68 0.94 -7.24
CA PHE A 42 11.54 1.77 -7.64
C PHE A 42 11.21 1.60 -9.12
N SER A 43 12.21 1.54 -10.01
CA SER A 43 11.98 1.30 -11.44
C SER A 43 11.25 -0.03 -11.68
N LYS A 44 11.59 -1.09 -10.94
CA LYS A 44 10.91 -2.39 -11.05
C LYS A 44 9.50 -2.38 -10.45
N LEU A 45 9.29 -1.74 -9.30
CA LEU A 45 7.95 -1.60 -8.69
C LEU A 45 7.03 -0.70 -9.54
N TRP A 46 7.56 0.40 -10.08
CA TRP A 46 6.86 1.26 -11.03
C TRP A 46 6.53 0.54 -12.33
N GLN A 47 7.46 -0.22 -12.91
CA GLN A 47 7.19 -1.05 -14.10
C GLN A 47 6.15 -2.14 -13.83
N ALA A 48 6.11 -2.71 -12.62
CA ALA A 48 5.08 -3.69 -12.24
C ALA A 48 3.69 -3.04 -12.08
N CYS A 49 3.59 -1.87 -11.44
CA CYS A 49 2.33 -1.12 -11.30
C CYS A 49 1.83 -0.56 -12.64
N SER A 50 2.71 0.06 -13.44
CA SER A 50 2.33 0.68 -14.71
C SER A 50 1.89 -0.31 -15.80
N ARG A 51 2.46 -1.53 -15.82
CA ARG A 51 1.98 -2.62 -16.69
C ARG A 51 0.55 -3.06 -16.39
N SER A 52 0.04 -2.77 -15.19
CA SER A 52 -1.33 -3.10 -14.81
C SER A 52 -2.33 -1.97 -15.14
N ALA A 53 -1.84 -0.75 -15.40
CA ALA A 53 -2.67 0.46 -15.56
C ALA A 53 -2.96 0.87 -17.01
N VAL A 54 -2.28 0.27 -18.00
CA VAL A 54 -2.50 0.57 -19.42
C VAL A 54 -2.96 -0.69 -20.16
N PRO A 55 -4.28 -0.93 -20.29
CA PRO A 55 -4.78 -1.96 -21.18
C PRO A 55 -4.61 -1.46 -22.62
N GLY A 56 -3.47 -1.80 -23.26
CA GLY A 56 -3.35 -1.71 -24.71
C GLY A 56 -2.03 -1.15 -25.23
N SER A 57 -1.01 -1.99 -25.33
CA SER A 57 -0.29 -2.05 -26.61
C SER A 57 -0.72 -3.35 -27.29
N TRP A 58 -1.65 -3.23 -28.23
CA TRP A 58 -2.06 -4.30 -29.13
C TRP A 58 -0.86 -4.65 -30.03
N ASP A 59 -0.02 -5.59 -29.58
CA ASP A 59 0.88 -6.28 -30.49
C ASP A 59 0.04 -7.31 -31.26
N GLY A 60 -0.04 -7.12 -32.57
CA GLY A 60 -0.91 -7.84 -33.49
C GLY A 60 -0.47 -9.27 -33.76
N SER A 61 -0.35 -10.11 -32.72
CA SER A 61 -0.20 -11.56 -32.87
C SER A 61 -1.56 -12.25 -32.76
N ARG A 62 -2.25 -12.26 -33.89
CA ARG A 62 -3.49 -13.00 -34.16
C ARG A 62 -3.20 -14.49 -34.33
N ASP A 63 -2.75 -15.20 -33.29
CA ASP A 63 -2.68 -16.68 -33.30
C ASP A 63 -2.52 -17.27 -31.87
N ARG A 64 -3.60 -17.29 -31.07
CA ARG A 64 -3.83 -18.30 -30.02
C ARG A 64 -5.22 -18.19 -29.38
N MET A 65 -6.22 -18.84 -29.97
CA MET A 65 -7.60 -18.95 -29.43
C MET A 65 -7.85 -20.21 -28.56
N HIS A 66 -6.81 -20.88 -28.04
CA HIS A 66 -6.96 -22.10 -27.22
C HIS A 66 -6.51 -21.97 -25.75
N HIS A 67 -6.42 -20.77 -25.18
CA HIS A 67 -5.90 -20.54 -23.81
C HIS A 67 -6.85 -19.80 -22.84
N THR A 68 -8.16 -19.85 -23.06
CA THR A 68 -9.13 -19.13 -22.21
C THR A 68 -9.47 -19.84 -20.88
N SER A 69 -9.13 -21.11 -20.69
CA SER A 69 -9.40 -21.81 -19.42
C SER A 69 -8.36 -21.58 -18.33
N SER A 70 -7.11 -21.24 -18.66
CA SER A 70 -6.06 -21.01 -17.66
C SER A 70 -6.12 -19.65 -16.98
N SER A 71 -6.88 -18.68 -17.53
CA SER A 71 -6.88 -17.29 -17.02
C SER A 71 -7.70 -17.10 -15.75
N MET A 72 -8.71 -17.95 -15.48
CA MET A 72 -9.61 -17.76 -14.34
C MET A 72 -8.98 -18.29 -13.03
N ASP A 73 -8.17 -19.35 -13.13
CA ASP A 73 -7.45 -19.91 -11.99
C ASP A 73 -6.42 -18.93 -11.41
N ASP A 74 -5.71 -18.18 -12.26
CA ASP A 74 -4.70 -17.20 -11.82
C ASP A 74 -5.33 -16.04 -11.02
N HIS A 75 -6.50 -15.55 -11.44
CA HIS A 75 -7.22 -14.51 -10.71
C HIS A 75 -7.74 -15.00 -9.37
N LEU A 76 -8.26 -16.24 -9.31
CA LEU A 76 -8.74 -16.81 -8.05
C LEU A 76 -7.60 -16.99 -7.04
N VAL A 77 -6.43 -17.47 -7.49
CA VAL A 77 -5.24 -17.60 -6.63
C VAL A 77 -4.79 -16.23 -6.11
N TYR A 78 -4.78 -15.20 -6.97
CA TYR A 78 -4.46 -13.83 -6.58
C TYR A 78 -5.43 -13.31 -5.51
N VAL A 79 -6.75 -13.35 -5.78
CA VAL A 79 -7.78 -12.87 -4.85
C VAL A 79 -7.70 -13.61 -3.51
N TRP A 80 -7.50 -14.94 -3.55
CA TRP A 80 -7.35 -15.75 -2.36
C TRP A 80 -6.11 -15.36 -1.54
N PHE A 81 -4.96 -15.15 -2.19
CA PHE A 81 -3.74 -14.70 -1.53
C PHE A 81 -3.94 -13.33 -0.84
N PHE A 82 -4.56 -12.36 -1.52
CA PHE A 82 -4.87 -11.05 -0.93
C PHE A 82 -5.81 -11.17 0.27
N PHE A 83 -6.81 -12.05 0.20
CA PHE A 83 -7.74 -12.25 1.29
C PHE A 83 -7.08 -12.89 2.52
N VAL A 84 -6.26 -13.93 2.32
CA VAL A 84 -5.49 -14.56 3.42
C VAL A 84 -4.52 -13.55 4.02
N PHE A 85 -3.82 -12.77 3.20
CA PHE A 85 -2.94 -11.71 3.67
C PHE A 85 -3.71 -10.66 4.48
N ALA A 86 -4.87 -10.22 4.00
CA ALA A 86 -5.71 -9.23 4.68
C ALA A 86 -6.18 -9.73 6.06
N ILE A 87 -6.55 -11.01 6.19
CA ILE A 87 -6.91 -11.62 7.48
C ILE A 87 -5.71 -11.59 8.45
N VAL A 88 -4.55 -12.06 8.00
CA VAL A 88 -3.34 -12.06 8.84
C VAL A 88 -2.96 -10.63 9.24
N PHE A 89 -2.98 -9.71 8.29
CA PHE A 89 -2.71 -8.29 8.49
C PHE A 89 -3.70 -7.65 9.47
N TYR A 90 -4.98 -8.03 9.40
CA TYR A 90 -6.01 -7.55 10.31
C TYR A 90 -5.69 -7.90 11.77
N PHE A 91 -5.35 -9.15 12.05
CA PHE A 91 -5.02 -9.59 13.41
C PHE A 91 -3.66 -9.05 13.89
N MET A 92 -2.68 -8.92 13.01
CA MET A 92 -1.33 -8.50 13.40
C MET A 92 -1.21 -6.98 13.55
N VAL A 93 -1.87 -6.22 12.69
CA VAL A 93 -1.70 -4.77 12.55
C VAL A 93 -2.99 -4.05 12.93
N VAL A 94 -4.07 -4.28 12.18
CA VAL A 94 -5.30 -3.46 12.27
C VAL A 94 -5.89 -3.47 13.69
N LYS A 95 -6.01 -4.65 14.32
CA LYS A 95 -6.53 -4.76 15.69
C LYS A 95 -5.68 -4.08 16.77
N LYS A 96 -4.40 -3.78 16.48
CA LYS A 96 -3.48 -3.14 17.43
C LYS A 96 -3.23 -1.67 17.13
N TYR A 97 -3.69 -1.21 15.97
CA TYR A 97 -3.55 0.15 15.52
C TYR A 97 -4.61 1.02 16.21
N HIS A 98 -4.22 2.19 16.69
CA HIS A 98 -5.10 3.11 17.40
C HIS A 98 -5.93 3.90 16.39
N SER A 99 -7.20 4.13 16.70
CA SER A 99 -8.05 4.97 15.88
C SER A 99 -7.59 6.43 15.93
N LEU A 100 -7.77 7.15 14.83
CA LEU A 100 -7.41 8.55 14.73
C LEU A 100 -8.38 9.40 15.56
N GLU A 101 -7.87 10.10 16.58
CA GLU A 101 -8.66 11.02 17.41
C GLU A 101 -8.72 12.42 16.82
N ALA A 102 -7.56 12.96 16.39
CA ALA A 102 -7.45 14.30 15.82
C ALA A 102 -6.24 14.40 14.87
N PRO A 103 -6.29 15.28 13.86
CA PRO A 103 -5.13 15.58 13.02
C PRO A 103 -4.03 16.31 13.80
N THR A 104 -2.77 16.03 13.46
CA THR A 104 -1.61 16.76 14.00
C THR A 104 -1.09 17.76 12.98
N GLU A 105 -0.30 18.74 13.42
CA GLU A 105 0.33 19.69 12.49
C GLU A 105 1.25 18.97 11.48
N LEU A 106 1.91 17.89 11.92
CA LEU A 106 2.74 17.05 11.06
C LEU A 106 1.93 16.32 10.00
N SER A 107 0.80 15.72 10.36
CA SER A 107 -0.08 15.06 9.39
C SER A 107 -0.62 16.06 8.37
N ALA A 108 -1.02 17.25 8.84
CA ALA A 108 -1.45 18.35 7.97
C ALA A 108 -0.33 18.79 7.01
N SER A 109 0.90 18.93 7.50
CA SER A 109 2.06 19.29 6.67
C SER A 109 2.34 18.24 5.59
N GLN A 110 2.14 16.95 5.90
CA GLN A 110 2.30 15.85 4.95
C GLN A 110 1.18 15.83 3.91
N MET A 111 -0.06 16.12 4.31
CA MET A 111 -1.21 16.23 3.42
C MET A 111 -1.13 17.45 2.47
N ARG A 112 -0.40 18.51 2.84
CA ARG A 112 -0.14 19.67 1.96
C ARG A 112 0.85 19.39 0.84
N ARG A 113 1.66 18.33 0.94
CA ARG A 113 2.62 17.96 -0.10
C ARG A 113 1.89 17.30 -1.28
N ASN A 114 2.44 17.41 -2.48
CA ASN A 114 1.98 16.59 -3.59
C ASN A 114 2.24 15.10 -3.28
N PRO A 115 1.34 14.15 -3.65
CA PRO A 115 1.49 12.73 -3.32
C PRO A 115 2.83 12.14 -3.78
N ILE A 116 3.31 12.59 -4.93
CA ILE A 116 4.61 12.21 -5.48
C ILE A 116 5.74 12.67 -4.56
N ASN A 117 5.75 13.95 -4.17
CA ASN A 117 6.77 14.51 -3.27
C ASN A 117 6.71 13.88 -1.87
N ALA A 118 5.50 13.63 -1.35
CA ALA A 118 5.29 12.91 -0.10
C ALA A 118 5.95 11.52 -0.14
N THR A 119 5.73 10.77 -1.24
CA THR A 119 6.33 9.45 -1.45
C THR A 119 7.87 9.52 -1.51
N PHE A 120 8.42 10.51 -2.22
CA PHE A 120 9.87 10.69 -2.32
C PHE A 120 10.51 11.08 -0.99
N SER A 121 9.84 11.91 -0.19
CA SER A 121 10.31 12.32 1.14
C SER A 121 10.34 11.18 2.16
N GLY A 122 9.60 10.09 1.90
CA GLY A 122 9.59 8.88 2.72
C GLY A 122 10.02 7.64 1.94
N LEU A 123 10.88 7.81 0.92
CA LEU A 123 11.54 6.68 0.28
C LEU A 123 12.18 5.81 1.37
N CYS A 124 12.04 4.50 1.22
CA CYS A 124 12.55 3.49 2.17
C CYS A 124 11.73 3.32 3.46
N THR A 125 10.61 4.03 3.63
CA THR A 125 9.68 3.72 4.72
C THR A 125 8.97 2.40 4.46
N SER A 126 8.61 1.68 5.52
CA SER A 126 7.82 0.45 5.40
C SER A 126 6.49 0.71 4.68
N ASN A 127 5.92 1.90 4.84
CA ASN A 127 4.74 2.38 4.12
C ASN A 127 4.87 2.29 2.59
N CYS A 128 6.05 2.50 2.03
CA CYS A 128 6.26 2.38 0.58
C CYS A 128 6.20 0.91 0.12
N CYS A 129 6.85 -0.05 0.82
CA CYS A 129 6.69 -1.49 0.49
C CYS A 129 5.24 -1.92 0.68
N LEU A 130 4.58 -1.51 1.77
CA LEU A 130 3.19 -1.91 2.03
C LEU A 130 2.22 -1.31 1.01
N ALA A 131 2.37 -0.05 0.61
CA ALA A 131 1.49 0.55 -0.38
C ALA A 131 1.67 -0.05 -1.78
N ALA A 132 2.90 -0.43 -2.15
CA ALA A 132 3.19 -1.04 -3.45
C ALA A 132 2.80 -2.53 -3.51
N CYS A 133 3.10 -3.31 -2.45
CA CYS A 133 2.86 -4.76 -2.43
C CYS A 133 1.46 -5.11 -1.92
N CYS A 134 0.93 -4.35 -0.97
CA CYS A 134 -0.28 -4.65 -0.21
C CYS A 134 -1.21 -3.42 -0.12
N GLY A 135 -1.31 -2.67 -1.22
CA GLY A 135 -2.11 -1.45 -1.31
C GLY A 135 -3.52 -1.56 -0.73
N PRO A 136 -4.32 -2.61 -1.06
CA PRO A 136 -5.66 -2.82 -0.50
C PRO A 136 -5.69 -2.88 1.03
N SER A 137 -4.78 -3.64 1.64
CA SER A 137 -4.73 -3.79 3.10
C SER A 137 -4.25 -2.52 3.78
N ARG A 138 -3.29 -1.80 3.17
CA ARG A 138 -2.81 -0.53 3.73
C ARG A 138 -3.88 0.55 3.64
N LEU A 139 -4.57 0.67 2.51
CA LEU A 139 -5.71 1.56 2.34
C LEU A 139 -6.84 1.21 3.33
N GLY A 140 -7.16 -0.08 3.46
CA GLY A 140 -8.14 -0.57 4.44
C GLY A 140 -7.81 -0.18 5.87
N LEU A 141 -6.55 -0.26 6.28
CA LEU A 141 -6.12 0.22 7.59
C LEU A 141 -6.36 1.72 7.75
N THR A 142 -6.04 2.52 6.74
CA THR A 142 -6.27 3.96 6.78
C THR A 142 -7.75 4.29 6.91
N LEU A 143 -8.62 3.68 6.11
CA LEU A 143 -10.06 3.96 6.16
C LEU A 143 -10.69 3.45 7.46
N HIS A 144 -10.20 2.34 8.01
CA HIS A 144 -10.67 1.80 9.28
C HIS A 144 -10.22 2.65 10.47
N ALA A 145 -8.95 3.03 10.53
CA ALA A 145 -8.42 3.85 11.62
C ALA A 145 -9.02 5.26 11.63
N THR A 146 -9.40 5.79 10.47
CA THR A 146 -10.11 7.07 10.34
C THR A 146 -11.63 6.94 10.42
N ASP A 147 -12.17 5.75 10.68
CA ASP A 147 -13.62 5.50 10.78
C ASP A 147 -14.42 6.02 9.57
N VAL A 148 -13.87 5.84 8.37
CA VAL A 148 -14.52 6.17 7.08
C VAL A 148 -15.18 4.94 6.47
N LEU A 149 -14.49 3.79 6.52
CA LEU A 149 -15.00 2.53 5.97
C LEU A 149 -14.43 1.33 6.72
N ASP A 150 -15.21 0.25 6.82
CA ASP A 150 -14.72 -1.00 7.41
C ASP A 150 -13.54 -1.60 6.61
N PHE A 151 -12.60 -2.20 7.33
CA PHE A 151 -11.38 -2.78 6.76
C PHE A 151 -11.70 -3.84 5.69
N PHE A 152 -12.58 -4.79 5.96
CA PHE A 152 -12.84 -5.89 5.04
C PHE A 152 -13.61 -5.43 3.80
N ILE A 153 -14.52 -4.46 3.97
CA ILE A 153 -15.24 -3.83 2.85
C ILE A 153 -14.25 -3.12 1.94
N THR A 154 -13.30 -2.38 2.51
CA THR A 154 -12.27 -1.67 1.75
C THR A 154 -11.40 -2.63 0.95
N VAL A 155 -10.93 -3.71 1.59
CA VAL A 155 -10.12 -4.73 0.92
C VAL A 155 -10.90 -5.40 -0.21
N LEU A 156 -12.15 -5.80 0.04
CA LEU A 156 -12.99 -6.45 -0.97
C LEU A 156 -13.20 -5.56 -2.20
N LEU A 157 -13.53 -4.28 -2.00
CA LEU A 157 -13.72 -3.31 -3.08
C LEU A 157 -12.40 -3.00 -3.81
N SER A 158 -11.29 -2.95 -3.09
CA SER A 158 -9.98 -2.61 -3.67
C SER A 158 -9.37 -3.71 -4.55
N VAL A 159 -9.73 -4.97 -4.30
CA VAL A 159 -9.22 -6.14 -5.04
C VAL A 159 -9.93 -6.32 -6.40
N LEU A 160 -11.09 -5.67 -6.60
CA LEU A 160 -11.76 -5.67 -7.91
C LEU A 160 -10.90 -4.97 -8.97
N PRO A 161 -11.02 -5.35 -10.25
CA PRO A 161 -10.36 -4.64 -11.35
C PRO A 161 -10.71 -3.15 -11.31
N CYS A 162 -9.70 -2.29 -11.26
CA CYS A 162 -9.83 -0.83 -11.06
C CYS A 162 -10.48 -0.38 -9.74
N GLY A 163 -10.90 -1.32 -8.89
CA GLY A 163 -11.62 -1.06 -7.64
C GLY A 163 -10.82 -0.21 -6.66
N GLY A 164 -9.52 -0.45 -6.53
CA GLY A 164 -8.62 0.38 -5.72
C GLY A 164 -8.58 1.85 -6.17
N SER A 165 -8.43 2.11 -7.47
CA SER A 165 -8.40 3.47 -8.02
C SER A 165 -9.75 4.18 -7.89
N ILE A 166 -10.86 3.48 -8.18
CA ILE A 166 -12.21 4.03 -8.07
C ILE A 166 -12.53 4.33 -6.60
N LEU A 167 -12.22 3.41 -5.69
CA LEU A 167 -12.44 3.57 -4.27
C LEU A 167 -11.63 4.74 -3.72
N THR A 168 -10.33 4.84 -4.06
CA THR A 168 -9.50 5.97 -3.62
C THR A 168 -10.03 7.30 -4.17
N CYS A 169 -10.44 7.38 -5.45
CA CYS A 169 -11.05 8.62 -5.98
C CYS A 169 -12.34 8.94 -5.22
N ALA A 170 -13.23 7.97 -5.00
CA ALA A 170 -14.48 8.17 -4.30
C ALA A 170 -14.28 8.65 -2.85
N VAL A 171 -13.34 8.04 -2.13
CA VAL A 171 -13.03 8.41 -0.75
C VAL A 171 -12.42 9.82 -0.69
N LEU A 172 -11.47 10.16 -1.56
CA LEU A 172 -10.85 11.49 -1.56
C LEU A 172 -11.83 12.62 -1.91
N THR A 173 -12.87 12.32 -2.68
CA THR A 173 -13.81 13.32 -3.22
C THR A 173 -15.08 13.45 -2.38
N PHE A 174 -15.65 12.32 -1.96
CA PHE A 174 -16.95 12.28 -1.29
C PHE A 174 -16.86 12.10 0.22
N SER A 175 -15.69 11.69 0.77
CA SER A 175 -15.52 11.51 2.21
C SER A 175 -14.68 12.65 2.84
N ASP A 176 -14.73 12.73 4.16
CA ASP A 176 -13.91 13.65 4.95
C ASP A 176 -12.53 13.07 5.33
N LEU A 177 -12.04 12.05 4.62
CA LEU A 177 -10.74 11.44 4.91
C LEU A 177 -9.61 12.48 4.92
N SER A 178 -9.52 13.33 3.88
CA SER A 178 -8.46 14.34 3.79
C SER A 178 -8.53 15.34 4.93
N THR A 179 -9.74 15.77 5.29
CA THR A 179 -9.98 16.69 6.42
C THR A 179 -9.61 16.05 7.76
N ARG A 180 -9.97 14.78 7.99
CA ARG A 180 -9.60 14.03 9.21
C ARG A 180 -8.09 13.90 9.38
N LEU A 181 -7.34 13.79 8.28
CA LEU A 181 -5.87 13.74 8.29
C LEU A 181 -5.20 15.14 8.36
N GLY A 182 -5.98 16.22 8.37
CA GLY A 182 -5.48 17.61 8.45
C GLY A 182 -5.19 18.25 7.08
N GLY A 183 -5.59 17.61 5.99
CA GLY A 183 -5.55 18.15 4.64
C GLY A 183 -6.81 18.93 4.25
N GLN A 184 -6.83 19.43 3.01
CA GLN A 184 -8.03 20.00 2.39
C GLN A 184 -8.69 18.97 1.46
N ARG A 185 -9.99 19.12 1.20
CA ARG A 185 -10.68 18.28 0.22
C ARG A 185 -10.07 18.49 -1.16
N THR A 186 -9.75 17.38 -1.82
CA THR A 186 -9.16 17.37 -3.16
C THR A 186 -10.25 17.57 -4.20
N SER A 187 -9.95 18.28 -5.29
CA SER A 187 -10.90 18.43 -6.39
C SER A 187 -11.17 17.08 -7.06
N PHE A 188 -12.37 16.88 -7.63
CA PHE A 188 -12.76 15.60 -8.24
C PHE A 188 -11.79 15.16 -9.35
N CYS A 189 -11.43 16.08 -10.25
CA CYS A 189 -10.53 15.79 -11.36
C CYS A 189 -9.13 15.39 -10.87
N GLU A 190 -8.59 16.12 -9.89
CA GLU A 190 -7.27 15.84 -9.32
C GLU A 190 -7.25 14.49 -8.58
N ALA A 191 -8.26 14.23 -7.74
CA ALA A 191 -8.39 12.97 -7.02
C ALA A 191 -8.44 11.77 -7.97
N CYS A 192 -9.20 11.87 -9.07
CA CYS A 192 -9.29 10.79 -10.04
C CYS A 192 -7.98 10.64 -10.83
N LEU A 193 -7.35 11.72 -11.32
CA LEU A 193 -6.04 11.62 -11.99
C LEU A 193 -4.98 10.99 -11.07
N CYS A 194 -4.89 11.43 -9.81
CA CYS A 194 -3.94 10.85 -8.87
C CYS A 194 -4.27 9.39 -8.51
N SER A 195 -5.54 9.01 -8.41
CA SER A 195 -5.95 7.64 -8.07
C SER A 195 -5.74 6.64 -9.22
N PHE A 196 -5.85 7.08 -10.48
CA PHE A 196 -5.60 6.21 -11.64
C PHE A 196 -4.13 6.13 -12.03
N PHE A 197 -3.38 7.25 -11.96
CA PHE A 197 -1.99 7.30 -12.43
C PHE A 197 -0.94 7.18 -11.33
N CYS A 198 -1.31 7.37 -10.06
CA CYS A 198 -0.38 7.45 -8.93
C CYS A 198 -0.96 6.84 -7.64
N LEU A 199 -1.74 5.75 -7.75
CA LEU A 199 -2.44 5.13 -6.62
C LEU A 199 -1.50 4.80 -5.45
N CYS A 200 -0.32 4.25 -5.73
CA CYS A 200 0.66 3.92 -4.71
C CYS A 200 1.16 5.17 -3.97
N CYS A 201 1.40 6.28 -4.68
CA CYS A 201 1.86 7.53 -4.07
C CYS A 201 0.81 8.14 -3.14
N VAL A 202 -0.45 8.12 -3.57
CA VAL A 202 -1.59 8.58 -2.75
C VAL A 202 -1.72 7.70 -1.51
N ASN A 203 -1.64 6.37 -1.65
CA ASN A 203 -1.70 5.46 -0.50
C ASN A 203 -0.53 5.67 0.47
N VAL A 204 0.69 5.93 -0.03
CA VAL A 204 1.85 6.25 0.81
C VAL A 204 1.64 7.55 1.57
N GLN A 205 1.14 8.59 0.89
CA GLN A 205 0.86 9.87 1.54
C GLN A 205 -0.18 9.73 2.65
N LEU A 206 -1.31 9.07 2.36
CA LEU A 206 -2.37 8.84 3.34
C LEU A 206 -1.87 8.01 4.54
N ALA A 207 -1.09 6.96 4.25
CA ALA A 207 -0.46 6.11 5.27
C ALA A 207 0.48 6.90 6.18
N GLN A 208 1.35 7.74 5.60
CA GLN A 208 2.28 8.57 6.36
C GLN A 208 1.58 9.65 7.17
N ALA A 209 0.55 10.30 6.61
CA ALA A 209 -0.25 11.28 7.33
C ALA A 209 -0.95 10.64 8.54
N LEU A 210 -1.51 9.43 8.38
CA LEU A 210 -2.12 8.69 9.47
C LEU A 210 -1.11 8.30 10.56
N ASP A 211 0.06 7.80 10.15
CA ASP A 211 1.14 7.42 11.07
C ASP A 211 1.65 8.65 11.88
N LEU A 212 1.77 9.81 11.23
CA LEU A 212 2.12 11.08 11.87
C LEU A 212 1.01 11.61 12.79
N ALA A 213 -0.25 11.34 12.48
CA ALA A 213 -1.38 11.78 13.29
C ALA A 213 -1.56 10.92 14.55
N THR A 214 -1.33 9.61 14.44
CA THR A 214 -1.47 8.65 15.54
C THR A 214 -0.20 8.46 16.37
N GLY A 215 0.96 8.88 15.87
CA GLY A 215 2.25 8.59 16.49
C GLY A 215 2.63 7.11 16.41
N GLN A 216 2.07 6.37 15.45
CA GLN A 216 2.35 4.96 15.22
C GLN A 216 2.94 4.75 13.84
N GLU A 217 3.80 3.76 13.67
CA GLU A 217 4.34 3.37 12.37
C GLU A 217 3.96 1.92 12.07
N THR A 218 3.49 1.67 10.86
CA THR A 218 3.27 0.30 10.38
C THR A 218 4.53 -0.24 9.72
N GLU A 219 5.07 -1.31 10.29
CA GLU A 219 6.10 -2.13 9.68
C GLU A 219 5.48 -3.30 8.89
N CYS A 220 6.31 -4.20 8.35
CA CYS A 220 5.86 -5.42 7.67
C CYS A 220 5.21 -6.41 8.65
N CYS A 221 3.95 -6.16 9.00
CA CYS A 221 3.11 -6.90 9.94
C CYS A 221 3.29 -6.58 11.43
N GLN A 222 3.92 -5.45 11.78
CA GLN A 222 4.05 -4.99 13.16
C GLN A 222 3.62 -3.53 13.28
N VAL A 223 3.05 -3.17 14.43
CA VAL A 223 2.79 -1.77 14.78
C VAL A 223 3.82 -1.38 15.83
N THR A 224 4.62 -0.37 15.52
CA THR A 224 5.60 0.21 16.44
C THR A 224 5.11 1.60 16.83
N ARG A 225 5.12 1.92 18.13
CA ARG A 225 4.82 3.29 18.58
C ARG A 225 6.07 4.13 18.37
N ARG A 226 5.94 5.26 17.69
CA ARG A 226 7.02 6.26 17.64
C ARG A 226 6.91 7.12 18.89
N THR A 227 8.00 7.24 19.64
CA THR A 227 8.14 8.33 20.60
C THR A 227 8.28 9.63 19.80
N VAL A 228 7.50 10.64 20.17
CA VAL A 228 7.37 11.92 19.44
C VAL A 228 8.75 12.57 19.23
N ASP A 229 9.67 12.38 20.16
CA ASP A 229 11.00 12.99 20.15
C ASP A 229 11.92 12.48 19.02
N GLU A 230 11.85 11.20 18.66
CA GLU A 230 12.72 10.64 17.60
C GLU A 230 12.18 10.88 16.18
N GLY A 231 10.86 10.99 16.05
CA GLY A 231 10.21 11.29 14.77
C GLY A 231 10.40 12.74 14.34
N TYR A 232 10.37 13.66 15.30
CA TYR A 232 10.56 15.09 15.06
C TYR A 232 12.00 15.40 14.63
N ALA A 233 13.01 14.90 15.36
CA ALA A 233 14.42 15.16 15.05
C ALA A 233 14.81 14.71 13.64
N ARG A 234 14.40 13.50 13.21
CA ARG A 234 14.79 12.94 11.91
C ARG A 234 14.14 13.62 10.70
N ILE A 235 12.94 14.18 10.83
CA ILE A 235 12.26 14.82 9.70
C ILE A 235 12.75 16.26 9.49
N TYR A 236 13.13 16.96 10.56
CA TYR A 236 13.56 18.37 10.48
C TYR A 236 15.08 18.57 10.33
N GLU A 237 15.93 17.65 10.81
CA GLU A 237 17.39 17.77 10.60
C GLU A 237 17.80 17.69 9.12
N GLY A 238 16.96 17.12 8.25
CA GLY A 238 17.24 16.99 6.80
C GLY A 238 16.72 18.12 5.91
N GLN A 239 16.01 19.11 6.46
CA GLN A 239 15.44 20.23 5.70
C GLN A 239 16.02 21.61 6.08
N ALA A 240 16.97 21.65 7.02
CA ALA A 240 17.69 22.86 7.43
C ALA A 240 18.99 23.06 6.62
#